data_AF-A0A350R6U5-F1
#
_entry.id   AF-A0A350R6U5-F1
#
_cell.length_a   1.000
_cell.length_b   1.000
_cell.length_c   1.000
_cell.angle_alpha   90.00
_cell.angle_beta   90.00
_cell.angle_gamma   90.00
#
_symmetry.space_group_name_H-M   'P 1'
#
loop_
_entity.id
_entity.type
_entity.pdbx_description
1 polymer ?
#
loop_
_entity_poly.entity_id
_entity_poly.type
_entity_poly.pdbx_seq_one_letter_code
_entity_poly.pdbx_strand_id
1 'polypeptide(L)'
;MKKNPSVLSHFLSELKSQQELSAFLDVFLSHDELEMFSKRLQIAHLLNDDVSYTQIQKKLQVSPATIAAIAKKMEKKAMKVAIEKIKISHWADQMSGNLKKIFQFRKKAR
;
A
#
# COMPACT_ATOMS: atom_id res chain seq x y z
N MET A 1 -29.13 -5.48 -5.94
CA MET A 1 -28.33 -6.71 -6.15
C MET A 1 -27.46 -6.95 -4.92
N LYS A 2 -27.81 -7.91 -4.05
CA LYS A 2 -26.98 -8.28 -2.90
C LYS A 2 -25.72 -8.96 -3.46
N LYS A 3 -24.59 -8.24 -3.52
CA LYS A 3 -23.29 -8.88 -3.77
C LYS A 3 -23.01 -9.71 -2.53
N ASN A 4 -23.15 -11.04 -2.63
CA ASN A 4 -22.54 -11.91 -1.63
C ASN A 4 -21.07 -11.50 -1.52
N PRO A 5 -20.53 -11.29 -0.30
CA PRO A 5 -19.09 -11.20 -0.17
C PRO A 5 -18.51 -12.48 -0.79
N SER A 6 -17.64 -12.34 -1.80
CA SER A 6 -16.90 -13.49 -2.31
C SER A 6 -16.18 -14.12 -1.11
N VAL A 7 -16.04 -15.45 -1.07
CA VAL A 7 -15.35 -16.18 0.01
C VAL A 7 -14.01 -15.49 0.38
N LEU A 8 -13.30 -14.99 -0.63
CA LEU A 8 -12.10 -14.18 -0.49
C LEU A 8 -12.31 -12.91 0.36
N SER A 9 -13.35 -12.11 0.08
CA SER A 9 -13.60 -10.87 0.83
C SER A 9 -13.94 -11.10 2.30
N HIS A 10 -14.69 -12.18 2.60
CA HIS A 10 -14.97 -12.58 3.98
C HIS A 10 -13.68 -13.06 4.66
N PHE A 11 -12.91 -13.92 4.00
CA PHE A 11 -11.65 -14.39 4.55
C PHE A 11 -10.67 -13.23 4.84
N LEU A 12 -10.52 -12.30 3.90
CA LEU A 12 -9.65 -11.13 4.07
C LEU A 12 -10.10 -10.20 5.21
N SER A 13 -11.40 -10.13 5.53
CA SER A 13 -11.89 -9.34 6.67
C SER A 13 -11.62 -9.99 8.02
N GLU A 14 -11.38 -11.30 8.06
CA GLU A 14 -11.07 -12.03 9.29
C GLU A 14 -9.59 -12.00 9.68
N LEU A 15 -8.70 -11.57 8.77
CA LEU A 15 -7.26 -11.44 9.04
C LEU A 15 -7.01 -10.27 10.02
N LYS A 16 -6.36 -10.57 11.16
CA LYS A 16 -6.20 -9.60 12.26
C LYS A 16 -4.79 -9.05 12.38
N SER A 17 -3.82 -9.65 11.69
CA SER A 17 -2.43 -9.23 11.74
C SER A 17 -1.79 -9.13 10.36
N GLN A 18 -0.76 -8.29 10.27
CA GLN A 18 0.05 -8.17 9.06
C GLN A 18 0.81 -9.48 8.74
N GLN A 19 1.15 -10.28 9.77
CA GLN A 19 1.80 -11.58 9.60
C GLN A 19 0.87 -12.60 8.95
N GLU A 20 -0.38 -12.68 9.41
CA GLU A 20 -1.41 -13.55 8.80
C GLU A 20 -1.67 -13.17 7.35
N LEU A 21 -1.79 -11.86 7.07
CA LEU A 21 -1.98 -11.39 5.70
C LEU A 21 -0.77 -11.69 4.81
N SER A 22 0.45 -11.51 5.31
CA SER A 22 1.67 -11.84 4.55
C SER A 22 1.72 -13.34 4.22
N ALA A 23 1.52 -14.19 5.22
CA ALA A 23 1.52 -15.65 5.03
C ALA A 23 0.45 -16.09 4.03
N PHE A 24 -0.74 -15.47 4.05
CA PHE A 24 -1.76 -15.72 3.05
C PHE A 24 -1.31 -15.30 1.65
N LEU A 25 -0.76 -14.10 1.49
CA LEU A 25 -0.32 -13.61 0.18
C LEU A 25 0.82 -14.47 -0.39
N ASP A 26 1.75 -14.93 0.45
CA ASP A 26 2.89 -15.76 0.04
C ASP A 26 2.48 -17.16 -0.45
N VAL A 27 1.31 -17.65 -0.02
CA VAL A 27 0.77 -18.94 -0.50
C VAL A 27 0.14 -18.81 -1.90
N PHE A 28 -0.48 -17.68 -2.20
CA PHE A 28 -1.31 -17.52 -3.41
C PHE A 28 -0.69 -16.65 -4.50
N LEU A 29 0.27 -15.80 -4.16
CA LEU A 29 0.96 -14.94 -5.11
C LEU A 29 2.43 -15.32 -5.17
N SER A 30 2.96 -15.34 -6.40
CA SER A 30 4.40 -15.34 -6.59
C SER A 30 5.03 -14.02 -6.09
N HIS A 31 6.34 -14.05 -5.86
CA HIS A 31 7.10 -12.86 -5.49
C HIS A 31 6.87 -11.71 -6.48
N ASP A 32 6.91 -12.00 -7.78
CA ASP A 32 6.74 -11.00 -8.84
C ASP A 32 5.32 -10.41 -8.86
N GLU A 33 4.28 -11.23 -8.63
CA GLU A 33 2.90 -10.76 -8.54
C GLU A 33 2.67 -9.87 -7.32
N LEU A 34 3.23 -10.25 -6.17
CA LEU A 34 3.17 -9.47 -4.94
C LEU A 34 3.91 -8.13 -5.11
N GLU A 35 5.11 -8.16 -5.71
CA GLU A 35 5.88 -6.96 -6.01
C GLU A 35 5.11 -6.04 -6.96
N MET A 36 4.53 -6.58 -8.04
CA MET A 36 3.76 -5.77 -8.97
C MET A 36 2.49 -5.19 -8.32
N PHE A 37 1.83 -5.96 -7.46
CA PHE A 37 0.67 -5.47 -6.72
C PHE A 37 1.05 -4.30 -5.79
N SER A 38 2.18 -4.43 -5.07
CA SER A 38 2.74 -3.34 -4.27
C SER A 38 3.07 -2.11 -5.12
N LYS A 39 3.74 -2.28 -6.26
CA LYS A 39 4.03 -1.19 -7.20
C LYS A 39 2.76 -0.48 -7.67
N ARG A 40 1.66 -1.20 -7.95
CA ARG A 40 0.37 -0.57 -8.33
C ARG A 40 -0.21 0.32 -7.23
N LEU A 41 -0.12 -0.09 -5.96
CA LEU A 41 -0.56 0.73 -4.83
C LEU A 41 0.33 1.98 -4.68
N GLN A 42 1.65 1.82 -4.86
CA GLN A 42 2.59 2.93 -4.83
C GLN A 42 2.35 3.92 -5.99
N ILE A 43 2.06 3.45 -7.19
CA ILE A 43 1.66 4.29 -8.33
C ILE A 43 0.43 5.12 -7.96
N ALA A 44 -0.61 4.50 -7.38
CA ALA A 44 -1.82 5.20 -6.99
C ALA A 44 -1.53 6.31 -5.96
N HIS A 45 -0.69 6.03 -4.98
CA HIS A 45 -0.27 7.03 -4.00
C HIS A 45 0.51 8.19 -4.63
N LEU A 46 1.50 7.89 -5.50
CA LEU A 46 2.32 8.91 -6.16
C LEU A 46 1.53 9.76 -7.15
N LEU A 47 0.59 9.17 -7.87
CA LEU A 47 -0.34 9.92 -8.74
C LEU A 47 -1.24 10.84 -7.92
N ASN A 48 -1.65 10.44 -6.71
CA ASN A 48 -2.40 11.32 -5.82
C ASN A 48 -1.56 12.49 -5.28
N ASP A 49 -0.24 12.36 -5.28
CA ASP A 49 0.70 13.39 -4.86
C ASP A 49 1.27 14.16 -6.08
N ASP A 50 0.56 14.10 -7.21
CA ASP A 50 0.88 14.79 -8.47
C ASP A 50 2.29 14.51 -9.03
N VAL A 51 2.86 13.34 -8.69
CA VAL A 51 4.16 12.92 -9.22
C VAL A 51 4.03 12.56 -10.69
N SER A 52 4.97 13.06 -11.50
CA SER A 52 4.94 12.86 -12.95
C SER A 52 5.16 11.39 -13.36
N TYR A 53 4.60 11.00 -14.51
CA TYR A 53 4.70 9.63 -15.04
C TYR A 53 6.16 9.19 -15.23
N THR A 54 7.03 10.10 -15.68
CA THR A 54 8.45 9.81 -15.92
C THR A 54 9.20 9.55 -14.61
N GLN A 55 8.89 10.30 -13.54
CA GLN A 55 9.44 10.04 -12.21
C GLN A 55 8.93 8.72 -11.63
N ILE A 56 7.64 8.43 -11.77
CA ILE A 56 7.04 7.16 -11.32
C ILE A 56 7.70 5.96 -12.03
N GLN A 57 7.84 6.04 -13.36
CA GLN A 57 8.50 5.02 -14.17
C GLN A 57 9.93 4.77 -13.68
N LYS A 58 10.72 5.83 -13.47
CA LYS A 58 12.10 5.71 -12.98
C LYS A 58 12.18 5.14 -11.57
N LYS A 59 11.30 5.57 -10.67
CA LYS A 59 11.31 5.17 -9.26
C LYS A 59 10.89 3.72 -9.06
N LEU A 60 9.86 3.27 -9.78
CA LEU A 60 9.26 1.95 -9.59
C LEU A 60 9.63 0.93 -10.67
N GLN A 61 10.39 1.34 -11.69
CA GLN A 61 10.78 0.51 -12.83
C GLN A 61 9.57 -0.15 -13.52
N VAL A 62 8.50 0.63 -13.72
CA VAL A 62 7.24 0.17 -14.34
C VAL A 62 7.02 0.80 -15.70
N SER A 63 6.32 0.10 -16.58
CA SER A 63 5.99 0.64 -17.91
C SER A 63 4.99 1.81 -17.83
N PRO A 64 5.00 2.75 -18.80
CA PRO A 64 3.98 3.80 -18.90
C PRO A 64 2.55 3.25 -19.03
N ALA A 65 2.39 2.10 -19.68
CA ALA A 65 1.10 1.43 -19.83
C ALA A 65 0.54 0.99 -18.46
N THR A 66 1.40 0.51 -17.57
CA THR A 66 1.02 0.15 -16.19
C THR A 66 0.54 1.38 -15.42
N ILE A 67 1.26 2.50 -15.52
CA ILE A 67 0.89 3.76 -14.84
C ILE A 67 -0.48 4.24 -15.36
N ALA A 68 -0.66 4.29 -16.68
CA ALA A 68 -1.91 4.68 -17.31
C ALA A 68 -3.10 3.79 -16.90
N ALA A 69 -2.88 2.49 -16.74
CA ALA A 69 -3.90 1.55 -16.29
C ALA A 69 -4.37 1.82 -14.85
N ILE A 70 -3.46 2.28 -13.97
CA ILE A 70 -3.80 2.69 -12.61
C ILE A 70 -4.45 4.07 -12.59
N ALA A 71 -3.96 5.02 -13.39
CA ALA A 71 -4.53 6.35 -13.51
C ALA A 71 -6.03 6.31 -13.89
N LYS A 72 -6.40 5.45 -14.85
CA LYS A 72 -7.82 5.20 -15.23
C LYS A 72 -8.72 4.70 -14.09
N LYS A 73 -8.14 4.20 -13.00
CA LYS A 73 -8.86 3.68 -11.84
C LYS A 73 -8.87 4.66 -10.66
N MET A 74 -8.18 5.79 -10.74
CA MET A 74 -8.06 6.78 -9.65
C MET A 74 -9.38 7.41 -9.23
N GLU A 75 -10.31 7.57 -10.17
CA GLU A 75 -11.64 8.14 -9.89
C GLU A 75 -12.54 7.21 -9.08
N LYS A 76 -12.21 5.91 -9.00
CA LYS A 76 -13.02 4.94 -8.27
C LYS A 76 -12.94 5.22 -6.76
N LYS A 77 -14.10 5.27 -6.11
CA LYS A 77 -14.21 5.44 -4.64
C LYS A 77 -13.29 4.48 -3.87
N ALA A 78 -13.21 3.23 -4.28
CA ALA A 78 -12.34 2.24 -3.65
C ALA A 78 -10.85 2.60 -3.72
N MET A 79 -10.40 3.26 -4.80
CA MET A 79 -9.02 3.71 -4.94
C MET A 79 -8.71 4.85 -3.96
N LYS A 80 -9.63 5.82 -3.84
CA LYS A 80 -9.49 6.93 -2.87
C LYS A 80 -9.35 6.41 -1.44
N VAL A 81 -10.22 5.46 -1.04
CA VAL A 81 -10.16 4.82 0.29
C VAL A 81 -8.82 4.08 0.49
N ALA A 82 -8.32 3.38 -0.54
CA ALA A 82 -7.03 2.68 -0.44
C ALA A 82 -5.87 3.66 -0.22
N ILE A 83 -5.84 4.78 -0.95
CA ILE A 83 -4.81 5.82 -0.82
C ILE A 83 -4.86 6.47 0.56
N GLU A 84 -6.05 6.81 1.06
CA GLU A 84 -6.22 7.36 2.42
C GLU A 84 -5.66 6.42 3.49
N LYS A 85 -5.95 5.12 3.39
CA LYS A 85 -5.40 4.11 4.31
C LYS A 85 -3.87 4.02 4.25
N ILE A 86 -3.29 4.11 3.05
CA ILE A 86 -1.82 4.14 2.87
C ILE A 86 -1.22 5.39 3.53
N LYS A 87 -1.82 6.56 3.34
CA LYS A 87 -1.34 7.82 3.95
C LYS A 87 -1.36 7.75 5.48
N ILE A 88 -2.42 7.19 6.06
CA ILE A 88 -2.52 7.00 7.52
C ILE A 88 -1.41 6.06 8.02
N SER A 89 -1.18 4.92 7.34
CA SER A 89 -0.10 3.98 7.72
C SER A 89 1.26 4.65 7.61
N HIS A 90 1.56 5.31 6.49
CA HIS A 90 2.85 5.97 6.29
C HIS A 90 3.08 7.09 7.29
N TRP A 91 2.05 7.86 7.64
CA TRP A 91 2.12 8.86 8.70
C TRP A 91 2.33 8.22 10.08
N ALA A 92 1.66 7.10 10.40
CA ALA A 92 1.90 6.34 11.62
C ALA A 92 3.33 5.75 11.67
N ASP A 93 3.86 5.29 10.55
CA ASP A 93 5.22 4.78 10.41
C ASP A 93 6.27 5.89 10.52
N GLN A 94 6.03 7.07 9.95
CA GLN A 94 6.89 8.26 10.09
C GLN A 94 6.84 8.85 11.52
N MET A 95 5.67 8.93 12.14
CA MET A 95 5.54 9.36 13.53
C MET A 95 6.14 8.35 14.52
N SER A 96 5.98 7.04 14.30
CA SER A 96 6.62 6.02 15.12
C SER A 96 8.14 5.99 14.91
N GLY A 97 8.61 6.28 13.69
CA GLY A 97 10.02 6.55 13.38
C GLY A 97 10.60 7.73 14.18
N ASN A 98 9.81 8.80 14.37
CA ASN A 98 10.19 9.93 15.23
C ASN A 98 10.08 9.58 16.74
N LEU A 99 9.14 8.72 17.15
CA LEU A 99 9.05 8.22 18.52
C LEU A 99 10.24 7.31 18.88
N LYS A 100 10.77 6.49 17.95
CA LYS A 100 11.99 5.71 18.17
C LYS A 100 13.18 6.61 18.52
N LYS A 101 13.29 7.80 17.90
CA LYS A 101 14.35 8.78 18.25
C LYS A 101 14.14 9.39 19.64
N ILE A 102 12.91 9.74 20.01
CA ILE A 102 12.58 10.31 21.33
C ILE A 102 12.82 9.29 22.46
N PHE A 103 12.46 8.02 22.24
CA PHE A 103 12.65 6.96 23.24
C PHE A 103 14.12 6.55 23.40
N GLN A 104 14.93 6.62 22.33
CA GLN A 104 16.39 6.40 22.41
C GLN A 104 17.13 7.55 23.12
N PHE A 105 16.62 8.78 23.05
CA PHE A 105 17.22 9.94 23.74
C PHE A 105 17.10 9.85 25.27
N ARG A 106 16.03 9.21 25.77
CA ARG A 106 15.74 9.12 27.22
C ARG A 106 16.54 8.02 27.96
N LYS A 107 17.24 7.14 27.24
CA LYS A 107 18.03 6.04 27.83
C LYS A 107 19.53 6.37 28.02
N LYS A 108 19.99 7.56 27.60
CA LYS A 108 21.39 8.03 27.74
C LYS A 108 21.54 9.20 28.74
N ALA A 109 20.68 9.24 29.75
CA ALA A 109 20.71 10.22 30.85
C ALA A 109 20.60 9.53 32.23
N ARG A 110 21.22 8.35 32.36
CA ARG A 110 21.54 7.69 33.62
C ARG A 110 22.92 7.07 33.51
#